data_AF-A0A226M7D7-F1
#
_entry.id   AF-A0A226M7D7-F1
#
_cell.length_a   1.000
_cell.length_b   1.000
_cell.length_c   1.000
_cell.angle_alpha   90.00
_cell.angle_beta   90.00
_cell.angle_gamma   90.00
#
_symmetry.space_group_name_H-M   'P 1'
#
loop_
_entity.id
_entity.type
_entity.pdbx_description
1 polymer ?
#
loop_
_entity_poly.entity_id
_entity_poly.type
_entity_poly.pdbx_seq_one_letter_code
_entity_poly.pdbx_strand_id
1 'polypeptide(L)'
;MVAAPTPPPVPSADEHFGGSVDTNVVLRSDGHITWDRPAITKSSCKVDVSYFPFDGQQCHLTFGSWTYNGNQIDLHNRLDTGDLTDFVENVEWEVLGMPATRNVVTYGCCSEPYPDVTYTLLLRRRASFYIFNLLLPCLMISFLAPLGFYLPADSGEK
;
A
#
# COMPACT_ATOMS: atom_id res chain seq x y z
N MET A 1 3.37 -16.76 28.58
CA MET A 1 3.40 -16.39 27.15
C MET A 1 4.71 -15.67 26.92
N VAL A 2 5.69 -16.39 26.37
CA VAL A 2 7.07 -15.89 26.23
C VAL A 2 7.10 -14.92 25.05
N ALA A 3 7.47 -13.68 25.33
CA ALA A 3 7.75 -12.68 24.30
C ALA A 3 9.01 -13.12 23.53
N ALA A 4 8.84 -13.52 22.27
CA ALA A 4 9.96 -13.67 21.36
C ALA A 4 10.45 -12.27 20.94
N PRO A 5 11.77 -12.07 20.76
CA PRO A 5 12.32 -10.80 20.31
C PRO A 5 11.75 -10.48 18.92
N THR A 6 11.15 -9.30 18.79
CA THR A 6 10.48 -8.83 17.57
C THR A 6 11.48 -8.77 16.40
N PRO A 7 11.29 -9.56 15.31
CA PRO A 7 11.95 -9.27 14.03
C PRO A 7 11.52 -7.86 13.56
N PRO A 8 12.28 -7.20 12.65
CA PRO A 8 11.96 -5.86 12.16
C PRO A 8 10.49 -5.79 11.74
N PRO A 9 9.80 -4.67 12.00
CA PRO A 9 8.36 -4.60 11.85
C PRO A 9 8.01 -4.86 10.39
N VAL A 10 7.33 -5.98 10.14
CA VAL A 10 6.43 -6.07 8.98
C VAL A 10 5.54 -4.83 9.10
N PRO A 11 5.46 -3.96 8.07
CA PRO A 11 4.83 -2.65 8.21
C PRO A 11 3.31 -2.80 8.27
N SER A 12 2.77 -3.34 9.38
CA SER A 12 1.35 -3.37 9.69
C SER A 12 0.98 -2.12 10.49
N ALA A 13 0.00 -1.38 9.99
CA ALA A 13 -0.65 -0.29 10.72
C ALA A 13 -1.94 -0.74 11.42
N ASP A 14 -2.25 -2.05 11.40
CA ASP A 14 -3.41 -2.63 12.07
C ASP A 14 -3.14 -2.91 13.55
N GLU A 15 -4.02 -2.38 14.42
CA GLU A 15 -4.04 -2.70 15.86
C GLU A 15 -4.68 -4.06 16.16
N HIS A 16 -5.35 -4.68 15.18
CA HIS A 16 -6.03 -5.96 15.30
C HIS A 16 -5.56 -6.93 14.20
N PHE A 17 -4.60 -7.78 14.54
CA PHE A 17 -4.25 -8.95 13.71
C PHE A 17 -5.38 -9.99 13.80
N GLY A 18 -6.53 -9.73 13.18
CA GLY A 18 -7.62 -10.71 13.09
C GLY A 18 -9.00 -10.16 13.43
N GLY A 19 -9.61 -9.43 12.49
CA GLY A 19 -11.06 -9.50 12.35
C GLY A 19 -11.41 -10.79 11.61
N SER A 20 -11.48 -11.92 12.31
CA SER A 20 -11.67 -13.22 11.65
C SER A 20 -13.11 -13.41 11.21
N VAL A 21 -13.35 -13.33 9.90
CA VAL A 21 -14.53 -13.95 9.28
C VAL A 21 -14.25 -15.46 9.20
N ASP A 22 -15.11 -16.25 9.85
CA ASP A 22 -15.04 -17.71 9.73
C ASP A 22 -15.42 -18.11 8.30
N THR A 23 -14.49 -18.79 7.66
CA THR A 23 -14.60 -19.26 6.28
C THR A 23 -14.33 -20.75 6.24
N ASN A 24 -15.00 -21.44 5.32
CA ASN A 24 -14.82 -22.87 5.15
C ASN A 24 -13.46 -23.18 4.53
N VAL A 25 -12.90 -24.32 4.92
CA VAL A 25 -11.67 -24.88 4.36
C VAL A 25 -12.05 -26.04 3.44
N VAL A 26 -11.47 -26.11 2.25
CA VAL A 26 -11.73 -27.20 1.30
C VAL A 26 -10.61 -28.24 1.43
N LEU A 27 -11.00 -29.46 1.80
CA LEU A 27 -10.11 -30.62 1.87
C LEU A 27 -10.37 -31.55 0.68
N ARG A 28 -9.32 -31.86 -0.07
CA ARG A 28 -9.36 -32.84 -1.16
C ARG A 28 -8.94 -34.22 -0.64
N SER A 29 -9.35 -35.28 -1.34
CA SER A 29 -9.08 -36.66 -0.95
C SER A 29 -7.59 -37.05 -0.98
N ASP A 30 -6.76 -36.28 -1.69
CA ASP A 30 -5.30 -36.42 -1.75
C ASP A 30 -4.58 -35.72 -0.58
N GLY A 31 -5.34 -35.11 0.34
CA GLY A 31 -4.80 -34.35 1.48
C GLY A 31 -4.45 -32.90 1.15
N HIS A 32 -4.71 -32.42 -0.07
CA HIS A 32 -4.51 -31.02 -0.40
C HIS A 32 -5.58 -30.13 0.26
N ILE A 33 -5.14 -29.06 0.89
CA ILE A 33 -5.99 -28.13 1.64
C ILE A 33 -5.96 -26.77 0.94
N THR A 34 -7.13 -26.22 0.66
CA THR A 34 -7.28 -24.87 0.11
C THR A 34 -8.11 -24.01 1.06
N TRP A 35 -7.63 -22.80 1.32
CA TRP A 35 -8.28 -21.89 2.24
C TRP A 35 -8.17 -20.44 1.77
N ASP A 36 -9.28 -19.93 1.23
CA ASP A 36 -9.39 -18.58 0.71
C ASP A 36 -10.17 -17.72 1.73
N ARG A 37 -9.42 -17.00 2.59
CA ARG A 37 -9.99 -16.12 3.60
C ARG A 37 -9.86 -14.66 3.16
N PRO A 38 -10.95 -13.87 3.16
CA PRO A 38 -10.86 -12.44 2.94
C PRO A 38 -10.19 -11.76 4.14
N ALA A 39 -9.26 -10.84 3.87
CA ALA A 39 -8.59 -10.06 4.89
C ALA A 39 -8.54 -8.58 4.47
N ILE A 40 -8.84 -7.70 5.41
CA ILE A 40 -8.55 -6.27 5.28
C ILE A 40 -7.21 -6.05 5.96
N THR A 41 -6.23 -5.55 5.22
CA THR A 41 -4.88 -5.27 5.73
C THR A 41 -4.59 -3.77 5.62
N LYS A 42 -4.06 -3.21 6.70
CA LYS A 42 -3.51 -1.85 6.72
C LYS A 42 -2.01 -1.94 6.81
N SER A 43 -1.35 -1.38 5.81
CA SER A 43 0.10 -1.29 5.75
C SER A 43 0.58 0.14 5.86
N SER A 44 1.75 0.32 6.46
CA SER A 44 2.45 1.60 6.43
C SER A 44 3.28 1.70 5.15
N CYS A 45 3.01 2.74 4.35
CA CYS A 45 3.75 3.03 3.11
C CYS A 45 4.30 4.45 3.16
N LYS A 46 5.55 4.63 2.73
CA LYS A 46 6.16 5.96 2.61
C LYS A 46 5.71 6.60 1.30
N VAL A 47 5.01 7.73 1.40
CA VAL A 47 4.50 8.48 0.25
C VAL A 47 5.47 9.60 -0.10
N ASP A 48 5.81 9.73 -1.39
CA ASP A 48 6.58 10.86 -1.93
C ASP A 48 5.66 11.83 -2.67
N VAL A 49 5.54 13.06 -2.18
CA VAL A 49 4.63 14.09 -2.71
C VAL A 49 5.33 15.18 -3.54
N SER A 50 6.58 14.95 -3.96
CA SER A 50 7.39 15.94 -4.67
C SER A 50 6.75 16.44 -5.97
N TYR A 51 5.99 15.59 -6.66
CA TYR A 51 5.33 15.90 -7.95
C TYR A 51 3.80 15.97 -7.85
N PHE A 52 3.27 16.21 -6.66
CA PHE A 52 1.83 16.29 -6.46
C PHE A 52 1.16 17.31 -7.42
N PRO A 53 0.02 16.99 -8.08
CA PRO A 53 -0.79 15.76 -7.96
C PRO A 53 -0.49 14.69 -9.04
N PHE A 54 0.63 14.80 -9.75
CA PHE A 54 1.07 13.86 -10.80
C PHE A 54 2.07 12.83 -10.25
N ASP A 55 1.88 12.43 -9.00
CA ASP A 55 2.74 11.50 -8.28
C ASP A 55 2.39 10.03 -8.54
N GLY A 56 3.42 9.20 -8.52
CA GLY A 56 3.32 7.74 -8.48
C GLY A 56 3.85 7.22 -7.15
N GLN A 57 3.23 6.16 -6.62
CA GLN A 57 3.58 5.58 -5.33
C GLN A 57 3.86 4.09 -5.47
N GLN A 58 4.76 3.58 -4.63
CA GLN A 58 5.08 2.15 -4.52
C GLN A 58 4.93 1.73 -3.07
N CYS A 59 4.00 0.83 -2.80
CA CYS A 59 3.71 0.37 -1.45
C CYS A 59 3.95 -1.14 -1.33
N HIS A 60 4.70 -1.54 -0.30
CA HIS A 60 5.08 -2.93 -0.09
C HIS A 60 4.17 -3.59 0.95
N LEU A 61 3.63 -4.74 0.58
CA LEU A 61 2.83 -5.62 1.43
C LEU A 61 3.59 -6.93 1.62
N THR A 62 4.19 -7.11 2.79
CA THR A 62 5.00 -8.29 3.10
C THR A 62 4.21 -9.27 3.95
N PHE A 63 4.15 -10.52 3.49
CA PHE A 63 3.48 -11.62 4.19
C PHE A 63 4.49 -12.72 4.48
N GLY A 64 4.48 -13.23 5.70
CA GLY A 64 5.37 -14.29 6.12
C GLY A 64 4.89 -14.95 7.40
N SER A 65 5.53 -16.06 7.75
CA SER A 65 5.31 -16.72 9.02
C SER A 65 5.96 -15.91 10.15
N TRP A 66 5.23 -15.73 11.26
CA TRP A 66 5.77 -15.06 12.44
C TRP A 66 6.66 -15.97 13.30
N THR A 67 6.25 -17.24 13.48
CA THR A 67 6.86 -18.16 14.45
C THR A 67 7.71 -19.25 13.82
N TYR A 68 7.38 -19.67 12.61
CA TYR A 68 8.07 -20.75 11.91
C TYR A 68 9.12 -20.19 10.96
N ASN A 69 10.31 -20.79 10.99
CA ASN A 69 11.40 -20.47 10.07
C ASN A 69 11.30 -21.26 8.76
N GLY A 70 12.22 -20.98 7.83
CA GLY A 70 12.26 -21.59 6.50
C GLY A 70 12.53 -23.10 6.47
N ASN A 71 13.00 -23.69 7.57
CA ASN A 71 13.18 -25.14 7.67
C ASN A 71 11.87 -25.86 8.05
N GLN A 72 10.85 -25.11 8.51
CA GLN A 72 9.57 -25.64 8.97
C GLN A 72 8.44 -25.30 7.98
N ILE A 73 8.44 -24.08 7.46
CA ILE A 73 7.47 -23.61 6.47
C ILE A 73 8.21 -22.93 5.33
N ASP A 74 7.92 -23.37 4.11
CA ASP A 74 8.42 -22.73 2.90
C ASP A 74 7.26 -22.07 2.13
N LEU A 75 7.28 -20.74 2.09
CA LEU A 75 6.26 -19.92 1.44
C LEU A 75 6.60 -19.70 -0.03
N HIS A 76 5.63 -19.94 -0.91
CA HIS A 76 5.75 -19.70 -2.35
C HIS A 76 4.55 -18.92 -2.86
N ASN A 77 4.80 -17.97 -3.76
CA ASN A 77 3.76 -17.27 -4.50
C ASN A 77 3.16 -18.22 -5.56
N ARG A 78 1.83 -18.21 -5.70
CA ARG A 78 1.14 -18.98 -6.74
C ARG A 78 1.38 -18.39 -8.15
N LEU A 79 1.48 -17.06 -8.23
CA LEU A 79 1.72 -16.28 -9.44
C LEU A 79 2.77 -15.21 -9.15
N ASP A 80 3.48 -14.74 -10.18
CA ASP A 80 4.47 -13.65 -10.06
C ASP A 80 3.83 -12.27 -9.87
N THR A 81 2.49 -12.20 -9.94
CA THR A 81 1.71 -10.98 -9.73
C THR A 81 0.48 -11.30 -8.89
N GLY A 82 -0.01 -10.31 -8.14
CA GLY A 82 -1.31 -10.38 -7.49
C GLY A 82 -2.42 -10.48 -8.52
N ASP A 83 -3.44 -11.29 -8.22
CA ASP A 83 -4.63 -11.40 -9.06
C ASP A 83 -5.48 -10.13 -8.90
N LEU A 84 -5.65 -9.41 -10.02
CA LEU A 84 -6.42 -8.15 -10.09
C LEU A 84 -7.69 -8.31 -10.96
N THR A 85 -8.09 -9.54 -11.29
CA THR A 85 -9.26 -9.81 -12.15
C THR A 85 -10.56 -9.27 -11.58
N ASP A 86 -10.77 -9.46 -10.27
CA ASP A 86 -11.95 -8.96 -9.54
C ASP A 86 -11.67 -7.61 -8.82
N PHE A 87 -10.68 -6.85 -9.29
CA PHE A 87 -10.32 -5.57 -8.67
C PHE A 87 -11.40 -4.50 -8.91
N VAL A 88 -11.83 -3.85 -7.83
CA VAL A 88 -12.75 -2.71 -7.89
C VAL A 88 -11.95 -1.42 -8.06
N GLU A 89 -12.17 -0.72 -9.17
CA GLU A 89 -11.46 0.53 -9.47
C GLU A 89 -11.68 1.62 -8.41
N ASN A 90 -10.60 2.35 -8.12
CA ASN A 90 -10.61 3.47 -7.20
C ASN A 90 -10.71 4.83 -7.93
N VAL A 91 -11.42 5.78 -7.33
CA VAL A 91 -11.69 7.12 -7.90
C VAL A 91 -10.48 8.06 -7.78
N GLU A 92 -9.62 7.84 -6.80
CA GLU A 92 -8.42 8.66 -6.54
C GLU A 92 -7.16 8.01 -7.10
N TRP A 93 -7.07 6.68 -7.06
CA TRP A 93 -5.88 5.93 -7.41
C TRP A 93 -6.12 4.97 -8.56
N GLU A 94 -5.15 4.90 -9.47
CA GLU A 94 -5.05 3.90 -10.50
C GLU A 94 -3.99 2.87 -10.10
N VAL A 95 -4.36 1.59 -10.10
CA VAL A 95 -3.43 0.49 -9.84
C VAL A 95 -2.78 0.10 -11.16
N LEU A 96 -1.46 0.31 -11.27
CA LEU A 96 -0.68 -0.04 -12.46
C LEU A 96 -0.27 -1.52 -12.46
N GLY A 97 -0.17 -2.13 -11.29
CA GLY A 97 0.17 -3.54 -11.13
C GLY A 97 0.55 -3.90 -9.69
N MET A 98 0.67 -5.21 -9.44
CA MET A 98 1.01 -5.75 -8.13
C MET A 98 2.01 -6.92 -8.25
N PRO A 99 3.26 -6.70 -8.70
CA PRO A 99 4.28 -7.75 -8.74
C PRO A 99 4.54 -8.36 -7.36
N ALA A 100 4.72 -9.68 -7.33
CA ALA A 100 5.04 -10.46 -6.14
C ALA A 100 6.50 -10.92 -6.19
N THR A 101 7.19 -10.83 -5.07
CA THR A 101 8.59 -11.28 -4.97
C THR A 101 8.77 -12.07 -3.68
N ARG A 102 9.24 -13.31 -3.82
CA ARG A 102 9.63 -14.14 -2.68
C ARG A 102 11.03 -13.74 -2.22
N ASN A 103 11.19 -13.45 -0.94
CA ASN A 103 12.46 -13.17 -0.31
C ASN A 103 12.76 -14.20 0.77
N VAL A 104 14.04 -14.31 1.12
CA VAL A 104 14.51 -15.14 2.23
C VAL A 104 15.43 -14.27 3.05
N VAL A 105 14.96 -13.89 4.23
CA VAL A 105 15.63 -12.91 5.09
C VAL A 105 16.10 -13.61 6.37
N THR A 106 17.37 -13.41 6.72
CA THR A 106 17.89 -13.81 8.03
C THR A 106 17.85 -12.59 8.94
N TYR A 107 17.07 -12.65 10.01
CA TYR A 107 16.93 -11.54 10.95
C TYR A 107 18.04 -11.57 12.01
N GLY A 108 18.47 -10.40 12.50
CA GLY A 108 19.55 -10.33 13.51
C GLY A 108 19.24 -11.03 14.84
N CYS A 109 17.97 -11.34 15.12
CA CYS A 109 17.55 -12.08 16.32
C CYS A 109 17.73 -13.60 16.22
N CYS A 110 17.86 -14.16 15.01
CA CYS A 110 17.86 -15.62 14.79
C CYS A 110 18.87 -16.03 13.70
N SER A 111 19.47 -17.22 13.83
CA SER A 111 20.40 -17.76 12.83
C SER A 111 19.70 -18.28 11.58
N GLU A 112 18.42 -18.62 11.69
CA GLU A 112 17.65 -19.30 10.65
C GLU A 112 17.07 -18.31 9.63
N PRO A 113 17.00 -18.69 8.35
CA PRO A 113 16.33 -17.89 7.33
C PRO A 113 14.81 -17.96 7.48
N TYR A 114 14.14 -16.83 7.25
CA TYR A 114 12.68 -16.72 7.22
C TYR A 114 12.24 -16.36 5.80
N PRO A 115 11.42 -17.19 5.15
CA PRO A 115 10.84 -16.87 3.85
C PRO A 115 9.62 -15.95 4.01
N ASP A 116 9.57 -14.93 3.17
CA ASP A 116 8.45 -13.99 3.06
C ASP A 116 8.12 -13.72 1.58
N VAL A 117 6.89 -13.28 1.33
CA VAL A 117 6.44 -12.84 0.00
C VAL A 117 6.03 -11.39 0.11
N THR A 118 6.70 -10.54 -0.64
CA THR A 118 6.39 -9.10 -0.73
C THR A 118 5.67 -8.80 -2.03
N TYR A 119 4.44 -8.30 -1.93
CA TYR A 119 3.71 -7.72 -3.04
C TYR A 119 3.97 -6.21 -3.10
N THR A 120 4.34 -5.70 -4.26
CA THR A 120 4.57 -4.26 -4.47
C THR A 120 3.40 -3.68 -5.24
N LEU A 121 2.55 -2.91 -4.55
CA LEU A 121 1.43 -2.21 -5.15
C LEU A 121 1.91 -0.93 -5.83
N LEU A 122 1.79 -0.88 -7.15
CA LEU A 122 2.16 0.25 -7.98
C LEU A 122 0.93 1.14 -8.21
N LEU A 123 0.96 2.35 -7.67
CA LEU A 123 -0.16 3.28 -7.67
C LEU A 123 0.17 4.56 -8.44
N ARG A 124 -0.83 5.12 -9.14
CA ARG A 124 -0.77 6.44 -9.75
C ARG A 124 -1.98 7.28 -9.33
N ARG A 125 -1.76 8.53 -8.90
CA ARG A 125 -2.85 9.42 -8.52
C ARG A 125 -3.61 9.93 -9.75
N ARG A 126 -4.93 9.95 -9.68
CA ARG A 126 -5.80 10.63 -10.66
C ARG A 126 -5.82 12.13 -10.36
N ALA A 127 -5.06 12.89 -11.13
CA ALA A 127 -4.80 14.32 -10.87
C ALA A 127 -5.99 15.26 -11.11
N SER A 128 -7.03 14.83 -11.84
CA SER A 128 -8.11 15.70 -12.33
C SER A 128 -8.79 16.50 -11.23
N PHE A 129 -9.17 15.85 -10.13
CA PHE A 129 -9.83 16.50 -8.99
C PHE A 129 -8.96 17.63 -8.39
N TYR A 130 -7.66 17.38 -8.23
CA TYR A 130 -6.72 18.35 -7.65
C TYR A 130 -6.41 19.50 -8.61
N ILE A 131 -6.38 19.25 -9.92
CA ILE A 131 -6.18 20.31 -10.91
C ILE A 131 -7.31 21.33 -10.84
N PHE A 132 -8.57 20.88 -10.87
CA PHE A 132 -9.73 21.79 -10.89
C PHE A 132 -10.00 22.46 -9.55
N ASN A 133 -9.82 21.75 -8.43
CA ASN A 133 -10.21 22.25 -7.12
C ASN A 133 -9.06 22.90 -6.33
N LEU A 134 -7.80 22.61 -6.67
CA LEU A 134 -6.64 23.16 -5.96
C LEU A 134 -5.76 24.04 -6.87
N LEU A 135 -5.26 23.51 -7.98
CA LEU A 135 -4.31 24.27 -8.82
C LEU A 135 -4.97 25.46 -9.50
N LEU A 136 -6.14 25.27 -10.12
CA LEU A 136 -6.81 26.33 -10.88
C LEU A 136 -7.18 27.55 -10.03
N PRO A 137 -7.79 27.42 -8.83
CA PRO A 137 -8.03 28.55 -7.94
C PRO A 137 -6.75 29.28 -7.53
N CYS A 138 -5.68 28.54 -7.18
CA CYS A 138 -4.40 29.13 -6.80
C CYS A 138 -3.76 29.94 -7.94
N LEU A 139 -3.83 29.43 -9.17
CA LEU A 139 -3.34 30.14 -10.36
C LEU A 139 -4.17 31.40 -10.64
N MET A 140 -5.50 31.34 -10.50
CA MET A 140 -6.38 32.50 -10.68
C MET A 140 -6.06 33.60 -9.67
N ILE A 141 -5.90 33.27 -8.39
CA ILE A 141 -5.54 34.25 -7.35
C ILE A 141 -4.14 34.82 -7.59
N SER A 142 -3.18 33.97 -7.96
CA SER A 142 -1.81 34.41 -8.26
C SER A 142 -1.76 35.37 -9.46
N PHE A 143 -2.64 35.17 -10.45
CA PHE A 143 -2.80 36.08 -11.59
C PHE A 143 -3.50 37.39 -11.21
N LEU A 144 -4.46 37.36 -10.29
CA LEU A 144 -5.16 38.56 -9.79
C LEU A 144 -4.26 39.45 -8.92
N ALA A 145 -3.26 38.89 -8.24
CA ALA A 145 -2.42 39.66 -7.31
C ALA A 145 -1.66 40.84 -7.96
N PRO A 146 -1.02 40.71 -9.14
CA PRO A 146 -0.41 41.86 -9.83
C PRO A 146 -1.42 42.92 -10.31
N LEU A 147 -2.65 42.54 -10.63
CA LEU A 147 -3.69 43.49 -11.08
C LEU A 147 -4.06 44.51 -10.00
N GLY A 148 -3.91 44.16 -8.71
CA GLY A 148 -4.06 45.10 -7.60
C GLY A 148 -3.04 46.26 -7.59
N PHE A 149 -1.90 46.12 -8.28
CA PHE A 149 -0.97 47.24 -8.48
C PHE A 149 -1.39 48.18 -9.60
N TYR A 150 -2.23 47.71 -10.53
CA TYR A 150 -2.75 48.52 -11.63
C TYR A 150 -4.00 49.34 -11.25
N LEU A 151 -4.71 48.95 -10.18
CA LEU A 151 -5.88 49.69 -9.71
C LEU A 151 -5.47 51.05 -9.10
N PRO A 152 -6.04 52.18 -9.58
CA PRO A 152 -5.72 53.50 -9.05
C PRO A 152 -6.16 53.64 -7.59
N ALA A 153 -5.34 54.32 -6.78
CA ALA A 153 -5.56 54.48 -5.34
C ALA A 153 -6.84 55.26 -4.98
N ASP A 154 -7.39 56.03 -5.93
CA ASP A 154 -8.61 56.81 -5.76
C ASP A 154 -9.89 55.94 -5.65
N SER A 155 -9.82 54.65 -6.01
CA SER A 155 -10.95 53.73 -5.84
C SER A 155 -11.22 53.33 -4.38
N GLY A 156 -10.27 53.51 -3.46
CA GLY A 156 -10.42 53.09 -2.06
C GLY A 156 -10.52 51.57 -1.81
N GLU A 157 -10.38 50.75 -2.86
CA GLU A 157 -10.44 49.27 -2.86
C GLU A 157 -9.04 48.62 -3.03
N LYS A 158 -7.98 49.40 -2.82
CA LYS A 158 -6.60 48.93 -2.86
C LYS A 158 -6.19 48.31 -1.52
#